data_AF-A0A537CHH9-F1
#
_entry.id   AF-A0A537CHH9-F1
#
_cell.length_a   1.000
_cell.length_b   1.000
_cell.length_c   1.000
_cell.angle_alpha   90.00
_cell.angle_beta   90.00
_cell.angle_gamma   90.00
#
_symmetry.space_group_name_H-M   'P 1'
#
loop_
_entity.id
_entity.type
_entity.pdbx_description
1 polymer ?
#
loop_
_entity_poly.entity_id
_entity_poly.type
_entity_poly.pdbx_seq_one_letter_code
_entity_poly.pdbx_strand_id
1 'polypeptide(L)'
;MMVVAALLIVRFNAANPSTSQGVASPPSPQCRKGGALEGVFNPQRLRVISVCQVGSGLVKSVNLQADGDWRIDVGLSPQYARLLDVGNLNLQNGWLVLELIPRDQASVSVPLVGKQITFVGPLVYDTENYWNAIYPVWSIQGD
;
A
#
# COMPACT_ATOMS: atom_id res chain seq x y z
N MET A 1 -44.30 -46.55 42.32
CA MET A 1 -42.83 -46.59 42.48
C MET A 1 -42.24 -45.39 41.76
N MET A 2 -41.54 -44.51 42.48
CA MET A 2 -40.81 -43.37 41.91
C MET A 2 -39.59 -43.85 41.12
N VAL A 3 -39.39 -43.37 39.90
CA VAL A 3 -38.11 -43.53 39.18
C VAL A 3 -37.37 -42.20 39.26
N VAL A 4 -36.22 -42.23 39.91
CA VAL A 4 -35.29 -41.12 40.09
C VAL A 4 -34.54 -40.91 38.77
N ALA A 5 -34.62 -39.72 38.18
CA ALA A 5 -33.80 -39.35 37.02
C ALA A 5 -32.43 -38.87 37.50
N ALA A 6 -31.37 -39.61 37.18
CA ALA A 6 -30.00 -39.21 37.46
C ALA A 6 -29.56 -38.11 36.47
N LEU A 7 -29.16 -36.94 36.99
CA LEU A 7 -28.54 -35.87 36.20
C LEU A 7 -27.15 -36.29 35.73
N LEU A 8 -26.95 -36.38 34.41
CA LEU A 8 -25.62 -36.41 33.79
C LEU A 8 -25.14 -34.96 33.60
N ILE A 9 -24.32 -34.47 34.52
CA ILE A 9 -23.60 -33.20 34.34
C ILE A 9 -22.38 -33.48 33.44
N VAL A 10 -22.50 -33.15 32.15
CA VAL A 10 -21.36 -33.15 31.22
C VAL A 10 -20.53 -31.90 31.48
N ARG A 11 -19.35 -32.05 32.10
CA ARG A 11 -18.39 -30.94 32.24
C ARG A 11 -17.61 -30.76 30.95
N PHE A 12 -17.90 -29.69 30.21
CA PHE A 12 -17.04 -29.24 29.12
C PHE A 12 -15.80 -28.56 29.72
N ASN A 13 -14.65 -29.23 29.66
CA ASN A 13 -13.36 -28.57 29.85
C ASN A 13 -13.10 -27.69 28.62
N ALA A 14 -13.31 -26.37 28.76
CA ALA A 14 -12.86 -25.41 27.77
C ALA A 14 -11.33 -25.31 27.84
N ALA A 15 -10.63 -26.12 27.03
CA ALA A 15 -9.22 -25.88 26.75
C ALA A 15 -9.15 -24.66 25.83
N ASN A 16 -8.67 -23.52 26.35
CA ASN A 16 -8.38 -22.33 25.55
C ASN A 16 -7.16 -22.62 24.65
N PRO A 17 -7.29 -22.70 23.32
CA PRO A 17 -6.11 -22.68 22.46
C PRO A 17 -5.53 -21.27 22.54
N SER A 18 -4.41 -21.13 23.24
CA SER A 18 -3.56 -19.94 23.14
C SER A 18 -2.86 -19.98 21.78
N THR A 19 -3.54 -19.54 20.73
CA THR A 19 -2.91 -19.27 19.44
C THR A 19 -2.04 -18.03 19.59
N SER A 20 -0.73 -18.23 19.65
CA SER A 20 0.27 -17.21 19.39
C SER A 20 -0.03 -16.60 18.00
N GLN A 21 -0.66 -15.43 17.97
CA GLN A 21 -0.78 -14.64 16.75
C GLN A 21 0.63 -14.15 16.38
N GLY A 22 1.31 -14.92 15.54
CA GLY A 22 2.52 -14.44 14.88
C GLY A 22 2.16 -13.20 14.07
N VAL A 23 2.76 -12.06 14.40
CA VAL A 23 2.64 -10.83 13.61
C VAL A 23 3.09 -11.17 12.20
N ALA A 24 2.18 -11.02 11.22
CA ALA A 24 2.50 -11.28 9.82
C ALA A 24 3.70 -10.43 9.40
N SER A 25 4.63 -11.03 8.64
CA SER A 25 5.76 -10.29 8.08
C SER A 25 5.24 -9.18 7.14
N PRO A 26 5.92 -8.02 7.08
CA PRO A 26 5.51 -6.97 6.17
C PRO A 26 5.57 -7.46 4.71
N PRO A 27 4.74 -6.92 3.81
CA PRO A 27 4.68 -7.35 2.42
C PRO A 27 5.98 -7.09 1.64
N SER A 28 6.89 -6.27 2.18
CA SER A 28 8.22 -6.03 1.63
C SER A 28 9.22 -5.66 2.75
N PRO A 29 10.52 -6.02 2.62
CA PRO A 29 11.56 -5.49 3.48
C PRO A 29 11.76 -3.97 3.33
N GLN A 30 11.24 -3.37 2.26
CA GLN A 30 11.28 -1.92 2.02
C GLN A 30 10.11 -1.17 2.67
N CYS A 31 9.21 -1.88 3.36
CA CYS A 31 8.19 -1.24 4.18
C CYS A 31 8.87 -0.47 5.31
N ARG A 32 8.61 0.84 5.40
CA ARG A 32 9.11 1.66 6.49
C ARG A 32 8.32 1.40 7.78
N LYS A 33 9.01 1.54 8.91
CA LYS A 33 8.38 1.69 10.22
C LYS A 33 8.05 3.17 10.43
N GLY A 34 7.02 3.47 11.21
CA GLY A 34 6.60 4.85 11.50
C GLY A 34 5.36 5.27 10.72
N GLY A 35 5.14 6.58 10.61
CA GLY A 35 3.98 7.15 9.93
C GLY A 35 4.06 6.98 8.42
N ALA A 36 2.99 6.44 7.82
CA ALA A 36 2.95 6.16 6.38
C ALA A 36 3.18 7.41 5.51
N LEU A 37 2.75 8.58 6.00
CA LEU A 37 2.77 9.86 5.27
C LEU A 37 3.87 10.81 5.77
N GLU A 38 4.90 10.30 6.46
CA GLU A 38 6.00 11.14 6.94
C GLU A 38 6.70 11.88 5.78
N GLY A 39 6.76 13.21 5.89
CA GLY A 39 7.40 14.07 4.89
C GLY A 39 6.52 14.48 3.71
N VAL A 40 5.30 13.95 3.60
CA VAL A 40 4.34 14.34 2.57
C VAL A 40 3.81 15.75 2.82
N PHE A 41 3.70 16.56 1.76
CA PHE A 41 3.02 17.85 1.80
C PHE A 41 1.49 17.67 1.82
N ASN A 42 0.80 18.45 2.67
CA ASN A 42 -0.65 18.35 2.90
C ASN A 42 -1.16 16.90 3.09
N PRO A 43 -0.65 16.14 4.08
CA PRO A 43 -0.99 14.72 4.21
C PRO A 43 -2.47 14.47 4.55
N GLN A 44 -3.20 15.51 4.95
CA GLN A 44 -4.58 15.41 5.41
C GLN A 44 -5.57 15.15 4.27
N ARG A 45 -5.16 15.42 3.01
CA ARG A 45 -5.92 15.05 1.81
C ARG A 45 -5.81 13.56 1.46
N LEU A 46 -4.91 12.82 2.10
CA LEU A 46 -4.64 11.44 1.74
C LEU A 46 -5.33 10.49 2.70
N ARG A 47 -6.22 9.65 2.16
CA ARG A 47 -6.76 8.51 2.89
C ARG A 47 -5.89 7.30 2.64
N VAL A 48 -5.18 6.83 3.66
CA VAL A 48 -4.37 5.61 3.58
C VAL A 48 -5.27 4.38 3.40
N ILE A 49 -5.07 3.65 2.31
CA ILE A 49 -5.73 2.37 2.01
C ILE A 49 -4.87 1.21 2.53
N SER A 50 -3.57 1.25 2.27
CA SER A 50 -2.59 0.29 2.79
C SER A 50 -1.34 1.04 3.24
N VAL A 51 -0.87 0.74 4.45
CA VAL A 51 0.34 1.36 5.00
C VAL A 51 1.62 0.89 4.30
N CYS A 52 1.59 -0.27 3.64
CA CYS A 52 2.68 -0.72 2.78
C CYS A 52 2.15 -1.58 1.64
N GLN A 53 2.39 -1.14 0.42
CA GLN A 53 1.95 -1.77 -0.80
C GLN A 53 3.14 -1.98 -1.73
N VAL A 54 3.19 -3.15 -2.35
CA VAL A 54 4.13 -3.47 -3.44
C VAL A 54 3.39 -3.38 -4.77
N GLY A 55 4.04 -2.83 -5.78
CA GLY A 55 3.55 -2.85 -7.15
C GLY A 55 4.68 -2.99 -8.17
N SER A 56 4.30 -3.29 -9.40
CA SER A 56 5.23 -3.31 -10.54
C SER A 56 4.52 -2.84 -11.80
N GLY A 57 5.28 -2.23 -12.70
CA GLY A 57 4.77 -1.77 -13.98
C GLY A 57 5.81 -1.06 -14.82
N LEU A 58 5.36 -0.57 -15.97
CA LEU A 58 6.16 0.18 -16.93
C LEU A 58 6.00 1.68 -16.68
N VAL A 59 7.11 2.42 -16.56
CA VAL A 59 7.10 3.88 -16.42
C VAL A 59 6.60 4.52 -17.72
N LYS A 60 5.58 5.37 -17.60
CA LYS A 60 4.91 6.04 -18.72
C LYS A 60 5.29 7.50 -18.86
N SER A 61 5.49 8.18 -17.74
CA SER A 61 5.88 9.58 -17.67
C SER A 61 6.66 9.84 -16.38
N VAL A 62 7.45 10.91 -16.39
CA VAL A 62 8.19 11.41 -15.23
C VAL A 62 8.21 12.93 -15.32
N ASN A 63 7.78 13.62 -14.26
CA ASN A 63 7.74 15.08 -14.22
C ASN A 63 8.01 15.61 -12.81
N LEU A 64 8.83 16.66 -12.73
CA LEU A 64 9.06 17.40 -11.50
C LEU A 64 7.88 18.33 -11.25
N GLN A 65 7.33 18.26 -10.04
CA GLN A 65 6.19 19.05 -9.60
C GLN A 65 6.65 20.32 -8.88
N ALA A 66 5.73 21.28 -8.75
CA ALA A 66 6.03 22.59 -8.16
C ALA A 66 6.40 22.53 -6.67
N ASP A 67 5.93 21.52 -5.95
CA ASP A 67 6.28 21.23 -4.55
C ASP A 67 7.60 20.45 -4.40
N GLY A 68 8.26 20.13 -5.53
CA GLY A 68 9.52 19.41 -5.57
C GLY A 68 9.38 17.90 -5.60
N ASP A 69 8.15 17.37 -5.61
CA ASP A 69 7.91 15.94 -5.78
C ASP A 69 8.19 15.53 -7.22
N TRP A 70 8.76 14.34 -7.41
CA TRP A 70 8.76 13.70 -8.73
C TRP A 70 7.51 12.86 -8.87
N ARG A 71 6.63 13.26 -9.77
CA ARG A 71 5.51 12.45 -10.21
C ARG A 71 5.97 11.47 -11.28
N ILE A 72 5.61 10.21 -11.10
CA ILE A 72 5.96 9.10 -11.99
C ILE A 72 4.67 8.33 -12.28
N ASP A 73 4.17 8.38 -13.52
CA ASP A 73 2.99 7.60 -13.89
C ASP A 73 3.41 6.20 -14.38
N VAL A 74 2.73 5.15 -13.89
CA VAL A 74 3.08 3.76 -14.20
C VAL A 74 1.88 2.99 -14.73
N GLY A 75 2.05 2.38 -15.90
CA GLY A 75 1.15 1.35 -16.39
C GLY A 75 1.42 0.04 -15.66
N LEU A 76 0.52 -0.36 -14.76
CA LEU A 76 0.73 -1.52 -13.89
C LEU A 76 0.79 -2.84 -14.67
N SER A 77 1.67 -3.74 -14.22
CA SER A 77 1.61 -5.14 -14.67
C SER A 77 0.27 -5.77 -14.26
N PRO A 78 -0.31 -6.69 -15.06
CA PRO A 78 -1.69 -7.14 -14.88
C PRO A 78 -2.05 -7.65 -13.48
N GLN A 79 -1.11 -8.31 -12.79
CA GLN A 79 -1.31 -8.82 -11.44
C GLN A 79 -1.51 -7.71 -10.37
N TYR A 80 -1.10 -6.48 -10.68
CA TYR A 80 -1.27 -5.31 -9.81
C TYR A 80 -2.42 -4.39 -10.24
N ALA A 81 -3.21 -4.76 -11.26
CA ALA A 81 -4.30 -3.90 -11.77
C ALA A 81 -5.32 -3.47 -10.70
N ARG A 82 -5.45 -4.24 -9.61
CA ARG A 82 -6.33 -3.92 -8.46
C ARG A 82 -5.91 -2.68 -7.66
N LEU A 83 -4.72 -2.13 -7.89
CA LEU A 83 -4.29 -0.89 -7.23
C LEU A 83 -4.94 0.35 -7.85
N LEU A 84 -5.44 0.24 -9.08
CA LEU A 84 -6.15 1.32 -9.75
C LEU A 84 -7.58 1.44 -9.22
N ASP A 85 -8.05 2.67 -9.08
CA ASP A 85 -9.47 2.96 -8.92
C ASP A 85 -10.07 3.57 -10.18
N VAL A 86 -11.36 3.93 -10.11
CA VAL A 86 -12.06 4.59 -11.21
C VAL A 86 -11.46 5.94 -11.59
N GLY A 87 -10.88 6.66 -10.63
CA GLY A 87 -10.17 7.91 -10.86
C GLY A 87 -8.92 7.69 -11.69
N ASN A 88 -8.12 6.67 -11.38
CA ASN A 88 -6.96 6.33 -12.20
C ASN A 88 -7.36 6.01 -13.64
N LEU A 89 -8.42 5.23 -13.83
CA LEU A 89 -8.90 4.85 -15.16
C LEU A 89 -9.38 6.05 -15.98
N ASN A 90 -10.14 6.96 -15.35
CA ASN A 90 -10.82 8.04 -16.06
C ASN A 90 -10.00 9.33 -16.18
N LEU A 91 -9.11 9.59 -15.21
CA LEU A 91 -8.38 10.86 -15.09
C LEU A 91 -6.88 10.70 -15.32
N GLN A 92 -6.34 9.49 -15.19
CA GLN A 92 -4.91 9.22 -15.21
C GLN A 92 -4.50 8.22 -16.31
N ASN A 93 -5.30 8.11 -17.38
CA ASN A 93 -5.04 7.22 -18.51
C ASN A 93 -4.88 5.73 -18.11
N GLY A 94 -5.48 5.31 -16.99
CA GLY A 94 -5.31 3.97 -16.44
C GLY A 94 -3.93 3.71 -15.82
N TRP A 95 -3.20 4.74 -15.44
CA TRP A 95 -1.91 4.64 -14.78
C TRP A 95 -2.03 4.89 -13.28
N LEU A 96 -1.17 4.23 -12.52
CA LEU A 96 -0.98 4.52 -11.10
C LEU A 96 0.02 5.67 -10.97
N VAL A 97 -0.27 6.60 -10.07
CA VAL A 97 0.64 7.70 -9.73
C VAL A 97 1.57 7.27 -8.60
N LEU A 98 2.87 7.53 -8.76
CA LEU A 98 3.84 7.51 -7.68
C LEU A 98 4.33 8.95 -7.45
N GLU A 99 4.42 9.35 -6.19
CA GLU A 99 4.97 10.64 -5.79
C GLU A 99 6.24 10.41 -4.96
N LEU A 100 7.40 10.82 -5.50
CA LEU A 100 8.69 10.76 -4.84
C LEU A 100 9.04 12.12 -4.22
N ILE A 101 8.84 12.20 -2.91
CA ILE A 101 9.04 13.44 -2.13
C ILE A 101 10.51 13.81 -1.97
N PRO A 102 10.85 15.11 -1.83
CA PRO A 102 12.22 15.59 -1.62
C PRO A 102 13.01 14.85 -0.54
N ARG A 103 12.35 14.47 0.56
CA ARG A 103 12.96 13.71 1.67
C ARG A 103 13.60 12.39 1.19
N ASP A 104 13.01 11.74 0.20
CA ASP A 104 13.38 10.39 -0.22
C ASP A 104 14.32 10.36 -1.43
N GLN A 105 14.43 11.47 -2.16
CA GLN A 105 15.22 11.61 -3.39
C GLN A 105 16.73 11.37 -3.19
N ALA A 106 17.25 11.49 -1.97
CA ALA A 106 18.65 11.17 -1.67
C ALA A 106 18.93 9.64 -1.74
N SER A 107 17.90 8.81 -1.63
CA SER A 107 18.02 7.35 -1.53
C SER A 107 17.26 6.60 -2.62
N VAL A 108 16.28 7.24 -3.25
CA VAL A 108 15.47 6.68 -4.34
C VAL A 108 15.75 7.47 -5.60
N SER A 109 16.30 6.80 -6.61
CA SER A 109 16.54 7.41 -7.93
C SER A 109 15.25 7.49 -8.73
N VAL A 110 15.08 8.59 -9.46
CA VAL A 110 13.97 8.76 -10.42
C VAL A 110 14.20 7.82 -11.60
N PRO A 111 13.23 6.94 -11.94
CA PRO A 111 13.40 6.00 -13.05
C PRO A 111 13.28 6.68 -14.41
N LEU A 112 13.78 6.03 -15.47
CA LEU A 112 13.58 6.51 -16.83
C LEU A 112 12.23 6.04 -17.40
N VAL A 113 11.65 6.85 -18.29
CA VAL A 113 10.46 6.46 -19.06
C VAL A 113 10.76 5.20 -19.87
N GLY A 114 9.81 4.26 -19.89
CA GLY A 114 9.94 2.96 -20.56
C GLY A 114 10.64 1.87 -19.75
N LYS A 115 11.10 2.17 -18.52
CA LYS A 115 11.66 1.16 -17.63
C LYS A 115 10.58 0.36 -16.92
N GLN A 116 10.81 -0.94 -16.76
CA GLN A 116 10.01 -1.78 -15.87
C GLN A 116 10.56 -1.61 -14.46
N ILE A 117 9.69 -1.27 -13.51
CA ILE A 117 10.07 -1.03 -12.12
C ILE A 117 9.22 -1.85 -11.16
N THR A 118 9.78 -2.13 -9.98
CA THR A 118 9.07 -2.56 -8.78
C THR A 118 9.17 -1.43 -7.77
N PHE A 119 8.08 -1.14 -7.08
CA PHE A 119 8.03 -0.04 -6.14
C PHE A 119 7.30 -0.43 -4.86
N VAL A 120 7.62 0.30 -3.79
CA VAL A 120 7.03 0.11 -2.47
C VAL A 120 6.72 1.47 -1.86
N GLY A 121 5.56 1.58 -1.21
CA GLY A 121 5.13 2.74 -0.45
C GLY A 121 3.70 2.52 0.05
N PRO A 122 3.08 3.49 0.74
CA PRO A 122 1.70 3.37 1.15
C PRO A 122 0.78 3.59 -0.04
N LEU A 123 -0.26 2.77 -0.17
CA LEU A 123 -1.34 3.03 -1.11
C LEU A 123 -2.31 4.02 -0.46
N VAL A 124 -2.57 5.12 -1.13
CA VAL A 124 -3.46 6.18 -0.66
C VAL A 124 -4.51 6.48 -1.73
N TYR A 125 -5.65 7.01 -1.29
CA TYR A 125 -6.58 7.73 -2.14
C TYR A 125 -6.42 9.22 -1.86
N ASP A 126 -6.18 10.01 -2.91
CA ASP A 126 -6.09 11.46 -2.82
C ASP A 126 -7.50 12.08 -2.94
N THR A 127 -7.97 12.72 -1.87
CA THR A 127 -9.32 13.30 -1.83
C THR A 127 -9.46 14.63 -2.56
N GLU A 128 -8.35 15.27 -2.94
CA GLU A 128 -8.35 16.49 -3.76
C GLU A 128 -8.25 16.15 -5.25
N ASN A 129 -7.47 15.12 -5.59
CA ASN A 129 -7.24 14.72 -6.98
C ASN A 129 -8.16 13.58 -7.46
N TYR A 130 -8.74 12.81 -6.53
CA TYR A 130 -9.73 11.76 -6.77
C TYR A 130 -9.19 10.49 -7.48
N TRP A 131 -7.97 10.06 -7.19
CA TRP A 131 -7.41 8.78 -7.65
C TRP A 131 -6.51 8.11 -6.60
N ASN A 132 -6.18 6.83 -6.81
CA ASN A 132 -5.17 6.15 -6.01
C ASN A 132 -3.74 6.51 -6.42
N ALA A 133 -2.84 6.54 -5.44
CA ALA A 133 -1.42 6.75 -5.63
C ALA A 133 -0.59 5.95 -4.63
N ILE A 134 0.70 5.77 -4.93
CA ILE A 134 1.72 5.45 -3.94
C ILE A 134 2.39 6.75 -3.51
N TYR A 135 2.12 7.21 -2.28
CA TYR A 135 2.54 8.53 -1.82
C TYR A 135 2.88 8.55 -0.31
N PRO A 136 4.16 8.64 0.08
CA PRO A 136 5.35 8.75 -0.78
C PRO A 136 5.87 7.39 -1.23
N VAL A 137 6.52 7.32 -2.39
CA VAL A 137 7.25 6.10 -2.76
C VAL A 137 8.53 5.97 -1.93
N TRP A 138 8.71 4.82 -1.29
CA TRP A 138 9.82 4.54 -0.38
C TRP A 138 10.98 3.82 -1.02
N SER A 139 10.72 3.07 -2.10
CA SER A 139 11.75 2.39 -2.88
C SER A 139 11.28 2.21 -4.32
N ILE A 140 12.21 2.33 -5.26
CA ILE A 140 12.03 1.96 -6.66
C ILE A 140 13.23 1.08 -7.02
N GLN A 141 12.95 -0.06 -7.66
CA GLN A 141 13.94 -0.99 -8.18
C GLN A 141 13.63 -1.28 -9.64
N GLY A 142 14.65 -1.28 -10.50
CA GLY A 142 14.52 -1.57 -11.92
C GLY A 142 15.79 -1.18 -12.64
N ASP A 143 16.22 -2.02 -13.59
CA ASP A 143 17.47 -1.89 -14.35
C ASP A 143 17.27 -1.04 -15.60
#